data_AF-A0A9E3EZI2-F1
#
_entry.id   AF-A0A9E3EZI2-F1
#
_cell.length_a   1.000
_cell.length_b   1.000
_cell.length_c   1.000
_cell.angle_alpha   90.00
_cell.angle_beta   90.00
_cell.angle_gamma   90.00
#
_symmetry.space_group_name_H-M   'P 1'
#
loop_
_entity.id
_entity.type
_entity.pdbx_description
1 polymer ?
#
loop_
_entity_poly.entity_id
_entity_poly.type
_entity_poly.pdbx_seq_one_letter_code
_entity_poly.pdbx_strand_id
1 'polypeptide(L)' 'MSAGIGGKTALAGVGQTEFSKESGRTEMQLACEAVKSAIDDAGLRPRDIDGMVTF' A
#
# COMPACT_ATOMS: atom_id res chain seq x y z
N MET A 1 25.67 -12.43 -12.37
CA MET A 1 24.86 -12.56 -11.13
C MET A 1 24.13 -11.25 -10.94
N SER A 2 22.80 -11.25 -10.85
CA SER A 2 22.10 -10.03 -10.42
C SER A 2 22.49 -9.77 -8.96
N ALA A 3 22.85 -8.53 -8.65
CA ALA A 3 23.09 -8.15 -7.27
C ALA A 3 21.76 -8.25 -6.51
N GLY A 4 21.74 -8.92 -5.36
CA GLY A 4 20.54 -9.05 -4.53
C GLY A 4 19.91 -7.71 -4.14
N ILE A 5 18.64 -7.76 -3.73
CA ILE A 5 17.87 -6.58 -3.30
C ILE A 5 18.13 -6.18 -1.83
N GLY A 6 18.88 -6.99 -1.08
CA GLY A 6 19.20 -6.74 0.32
C GLY A 6 19.85 -5.37 0.52
N GLY A 7 19.27 -4.55 1.41
CA GLY A 7 19.72 -3.18 1.69
C GLY A 7 19.37 -2.14 0.62
N LYS A 8 18.69 -2.52 -0.48
CA LYS A 8 18.27 -1.60 -1.56
C LYS A 8 16.79 -1.22 -1.51
N THR A 9 15.99 -1.96 -0.75
CA THR A 9 14.55 -1.78 -0.63
C THR A 9 14.12 -2.05 0.80
N ALA A 10 13.09 -1.34 1.25
CA ALA A 10 12.49 -1.49 2.56
C ALA A 10 10.97 -1.31 2.45
N LEU A 11 10.24 -1.86 3.42
CA LEU A 11 8.84 -1.51 3.63
C LEU A 11 8.80 -0.22 4.46
N ALA A 12 8.34 0.87 3.83
CA ALA A 12 8.30 2.18 4.48
C ALA A 12 6.99 2.44 5.22
N GLY A 13 5.89 1.78 4.84
CA GLY A 13 4.60 1.88 5.52
C GLY A 13 3.68 0.71 5.21
N VAL A 14 2.72 0.48 6.10
CA VAL A 14 1.72 -0.60 6.01
C VAL A 14 0.31 -0.04 6.21
N GLY A 15 -0.65 -0.58 5.46
CA GLY A 15 -2.04 -0.14 5.53
C GLY A 15 -3.01 -1.29 5.29
N GLN A 16 -4.10 -1.30 6.05
CA GLN A 16 -5.17 -2.29 5.94
C GLN A 16 -6.50 -1.63 6.23
N THR A 17 -7.57 -2.14 5.63
CA THR A 17 -8.95 -1.82 6.03
C THR A 17 -9.35 -2.65 7.25
N GLU A 18 -10.48 -2.35 7.86
CA GLU A 18 -11.04 -3.27 8.83
C GLU A 18 -11.49 -4.58 8.17
N PHE A 19 -11.26 -5.70 8.84
CA PHE A 19 -11.76 -7.00 8.40
C PHE A 19 -13.23 -7.14 8.76
N SER A 20 -14.07 -7.27 7.74
CA SER A 20 -15.51 -7.44 7.86
C SER A 20 -16.00 -8.63 7.04
N LYS A 21 -17.14 -9.20 7.42
CA LYS A 21 -17.88 -10.16 6.58
C LYS A 21 -18.70 -9.47 5.48
N GLU A 22 -19.03 -8.19 5.70
CA GLU A 22 -19.78 -7.35 4.77
C GLU A 22 -19.31 -5.90 4.98
N SER A 23 -18.45 -5.41 4.09
CA SER A 23 -17.85 -4.07 4.22
C SER A 23 -18.81 -2.93 3.85
N GLY A 24 -19.91 -3.24 3.14
CA GLY A 24 -20.82 -2.26 2.56
C GLY A 24 -20.18 -1.31 1.54
N ARG A 25 -18.94 -1.62 1.09
CA ARG A 25 -18.10 -0.77 0.25
C ARG A 25 -17.62 -1.56 -0.96
N THR A 26 -17.34 -0.86 -2.05
CA THR A 26 -16.72 -1.47 -3.23
C THR A 26 -15.29 -1.90 -2.92
N GLU A 27 -14.81 -2.88 -3.65
CA GLU A 27 -13.43 -3.38 -3.57
C GLU A 27 -12.43 -2.24 -3.87
N MET A 28 -12.76 -1.38 -4.83
CA MET A 28 -11.94 -0.22 -5.17
C MET A 28 -11.84 0.76 -3.99
N GLN A 29 -12.94 1.00 -3.28
CA GLN A 29 -12.91 1.87 -2.11
C GLN A 29 -12.05 1.27 -1.00
N LEU A 30 -12.18 -0.04 -0.72
CA LEU A 30 -11.35 -0.73 0.25
C LEU A 30 -9.86 -0.67 -0.13
N ALA A 31 -9.54 -0.87 -1.40
CA ALA A 31 -8.16 -0.77 -1.90
C ALA A 31 -7.61 0.65 -1.70
N CYS A 32 -8.38 1.69 -2.04
CA CYS A 32 -7.98 3.08 -1.84
C CYS A 32 -7.76 3.42 -0.35
N GLU A 33 -8.60 2.92 0.55
CA GLU A 33 -8.46 3.13 1.99
C GLU A 33 -7.17 2.49 2.54
N ALA A 34 -6.89 1.24 2.15
CA ALA A 34 -5.68 0.54 2.55
C ALA A 34 -4.41 1.22 1.99
N VAL A 35 -4.42 1.59 0.70
CA VAL A 35 -3.29 2.27 0.04
C VAL A 35 -3.04 3.63 0.67
N LYS A 36 -4.10 4.42 0.93
CA LYS A 36 -3.96 5.72 1.59
C LYS A 36 -3.35 5.58 2.99
N SER A 37 -3.82 4.60 3.76
CA SER A 37 -3.26 4.33 5.10
C SER A 37 -1.78 3.96 5.06
N ALA A 38 -1.36 3.16 4.07
CA ALA A 38 0.05 2.79 3.88
C ALA A 38 0.93 4.00 3.47
N ILE A 39 0.40 4.90 2.64
CA ILE A 39 1.08 6.14 2.25
C ILE A 39 1.25 7.07 3.45
N ASP A 40 0.19 7.21 4.27
CA ASP A 40 0.21 8.05 5.46
C ASP A 40 1.19 7.49 6.52
N ASP A 41 1.23 6.17 6.72
CA ASP A 41 2.20 5.48 7.60
C ASP A 41 3.65 5.66 7.12
N ALA A 42 3.87 5.64 5.80
CA ALA A 42 5.16 5.93 5.19
C ALA A 42 5.58 7.42 5.28
N GLY A 43 4.68 8.32 5.72
CA GLY A 43 4.92 9.76 5.75
C GLY A 43 5.07 10.40 4.36
N LEU A 44 4.47 9.80 3.34
CA LEU A 44 4.55 10.23 1.95
C LEU A 44 3.26 10.93 1.51
N ARG A 45 3.23 11.43 0.27
CA ARG A 45 2.01 11.88 -0.39
C ARG A 45 1.72 10.97 -1.58
N PRO A 46 0.46 10.84 -2.02
CA PRO A 46 0.12 10.03 -3.19
C PRO A 46 0.88 10.40 -4.47
N ARG A 47 1.27 11.67 -4.62
CA ARG A 47 2.05 12.15 -5.76
C ARG A 47 3.50 11.66 -5.79
N ASP A 48 4.00 11.13 -4.67
CA ASP A 48 5.36 10.63 -4.54
C ASP A 48 5.45 9.15 -4.98
N ILE A 49 4.31 8.52 -5.31
CA ILE A 49 4.21 7.14 -5.80
C ILE A 49 4.29 7.12 -7.32
N ASP A 50 5.23 6.35 -7.86
CA ASP A 50 5.50 6.23 -9.30
C ASP A 50 5.17 4.84 -9.88
N GLY A 51 4.78 3.89 -9.01
CA GLY A 51 4.44 2.53 -9.41
C GLY A 51 3.38 1.91 -8.51
N MET A 52 2.53 1.08 -9.11
CA MET A 52 1.58 0.23 -8.40
C MET A 52 1.69 -1.19 -8.93
N VAL A 53 1.62 -2.16 -8.01
CA VAL A 53 1.52 -3.57 -8.33
C VAL A 53 0.24 -4.10 -7.72
N THR A 54 -0.60 -4.74 -8.55
CA THR A 54 -1.87 -5.37 -8.17
C THR A 54 -1.93 -6.79 -8.77
N PHE A 55 -2.87 -7.59 -8.30
CA PHE A 55 -3.21 -8.91 -8.86
C PHE A 55 -4.22 -8.81 -10.00
#